data_AF-A0A659UNI0-F1
#
_entry.id   AF-A0A659UNI0-F1
#
_cell.length_a   1.000
_cell.length_b   1.000
_cell.length_c   1.000
_cell.angle_alpha   90.00
_cell.angle_beta   90.00
_cell.angle_gamma   90.00
#
_symmetry.space_group_name_H-M   'P 1'
#
loop_
_entity.id
_entity.type
_entity.pdbx_description
1 polymer ?
#
loop_
_entity_poly.entity_id
_entity_poly.type
_entity_poly.pdbx_seq_one_letter_code
_entity_poly.pdbx_strand_id
1 'polypeptide(L)'
;DDPAKMMKKGHINFELEGHKLRGKWHLVRLRPRPGEKRDNWLLIKSDDAAARPGEDILNDEPKSVKSGLTIEEVGEGKAAKGEKPKVWHSNKPATGKAKAGARKLDFIEPQLATLERDAPSGQDWLHE
;
A
#
# COMPACT_ATOMS: atom_id res chain seq x y z
N ASP A 1 -14.67 -28.98 -4.24
CA ASP A 1 -13.21 -29.06 -4.05
C ASP A 1 -12.80 -28.53 -2.68
N ASP A 2 -11.65 -28.96 -2.17
CA ASP A 2 -11.09 -28.51 -0.88
C ASP A 2 -10.10 -27.34 -1.11
N PRO A 3 -10.42 -26.12 -0.67
CA PRO A 3 -9.57 -24.94 -0.90
C PRO A 3 -8.17 -25.07 -0.32
N ALA A 4 -8.00 -25.76 0.81
CA ALA A 4 -6.69 -25.93 1.43
C ALA A 4 -5.78 -26.83 0.58
N LYS A 5 -6.33 -27.90 0.00
CA LYS A 5 -5.61 -28.77 -0.94
C LYS A 5 -5.22 -28.02 -2.22
N MET A 6 -6.11 -27.18 -2.74
CA MET A 6 -5.89 -26.37 -3.93
C MET A 6 -4.80 -25.31 -3.72
N MET A 7 -4.83 -24.63 -2.56
CA MET A 7 -3.80 -23.69 -2.14
C MET A 7 -2.42 -24.37 -2.05
N LYS A 8 -2.35 -25.56 -1.41
CA LYS A 8 -1.11 -26.34 -1.33
C LYS A 8 -0.59 -26.76 -2.70
N LYS A 9 -1.50 -27.18 -3.60
CA LYS A 9 -1.19 -27.54 -5.00
C LYS A 9 -0.69 -26.35 -5.81
N GLY A 10 -1.08 -25.12 -5.47
CA GLY A 10 -0.77 -23.92 -6.25
C GLY A 10 -1.73 -23.69 -7.41
N HIS A 11 -2.94 -24.25 -7.36
CA HIS A 11 -3.97 -24.04 -8.39
C HIS A 11 -5.34 -24.00 -7.75
N ILE A 12 -5.92 -22.80 -7.68
CA ILE A 12 -7.21 -22.52 -7.05
C ILE A 12 -8.20 -22.09 -8.13
N ASN A 13 -9.25 -22.87 -8.32
CA ASN A 13 -10.43 -22.52 -9.11
C ASN A 13 -11.51 -22.03 -8.15
N PHE A 14 -12.09 -20.88 -8.44
CA PHE A 14 -13.15 -20.31 -7.63
C PHE A 14 -14.07 -19.46 -8.50
N GLU A 15 -15.23 -19.15 -7.95
CA GLU A 15 -16.23 -18.29 -8.61
C GLU A 15 -16.39 -17.02 -7.78
N LEU A 16 -16.43 -15.88 -8.48
CA LEU A 16 -16.67 -14.58 -7.88
C LEU A 16 -18.11 -14.17 -8.14
N GLU A 17 -18.77 -13.72 -7.08
CA GLU A 17 -20.08 -13.07 -7.13
C GLU A 17 -19.91 -11.62 -6.66
N GLY A 18 -19.15 -10.84 -7.45
CA GLY A 18 -18.84 -9.45 -7.15
C GLY A 18 -19.71 -8.46 -7.92
N HIS A 19 -19.63 -7.20 -7.52
CA HIS A 19 -20.25 -6.10 -8.26
C HIS A 19 -19.65 -5.96 -9.67
N LYS A 20 -18.31 -5.94 -9.77
CA LYS A 20 -17.54 -5.74 -11.01
C LYS A 20 -17.05 -7.04 -11.65
N LEU A 21 -16.40 -7.88 -10.84
CA LEU A 21 -15.85 -9.18 -11.28
C LEU A 21 -16.84 -10.29 -10.94
N ARG A 22 -17.15 -11.13 -11.93
CA ARG A 22 -18.10 -12.24 -11.80
C ARG A 22 -17.58 -13.50 -12.50
N GLY A 23 -18.23 -14.62 -12.21
CA GLY A 23 -17.97 -15.91 -12.85
C GLY A 23 -16.70 -16.57 -12.34
N LYS A 24 -16.20 -17.54 -13.11
CA LYS A 24 -15.10 -18.42 -12.74
C LYS A 24 -13.74 -17.81 -13.04
N TRP A 25 -12.81 -18.08 -12.13
CA TRP A 25 -11.42 -17.63 -12.13
C TRP A 25 -10.48 -18.73 -11.66
N HIS A 26 -9.22 -18.58 -12.08
CA HIS A 26 -8.12 -19.43 -11.66
C HIS A 26 -7.01 -18.59 -11.03
N LEU A 27 -6.52 -18.98 -9.85
CA LEU A 27 -5.28 -18.49 -9.26
C LEU A 27 -4.22 -19.59 -9.36
N VAL A 28 -3.17 -19.34 -10.15
CA VAL A 28 -2.13 -20.34 -10.48
C VAL A 28 -0.77 -19.85 -9.99
N ARG A 29 -0.11 -20.62 -9.13
CA ARG A 29 1.22 -20.29 -8.61
C ARG A 29 2.28 -20.65 -9.66
N LEU A 30 3.10 -19.68 -10.01
CA LEU A 30 4.25 -19.88 -10.88
C LEU A 30 5.37 -20.61 -10.13
N ARG A 31 6.19 -21.34 -10.88
CA ARG A 31 7.42 -21.90 -10.34
C ARG A 31 8.39 -20.76 -9.98
N PRO A 32 8.96 -20.73 -8.78
CA PRO A 32 9.90 -19.69 -8.39
C PRO A 32 11.14 -19.71 -9.29
N ARG A 33 11.60 -18.52 -9.68
CA ARG A 33 12.85 -18.35 -10.42
C ARG A 33 14.05 -18.27 -9.45
N PRO A 34 15.29 -18.57 -9.90
CA PRO A 34 16.46 -18.40 -9.04
C PRO A 34 16.56 -16.98 -8.47
N GLY A 35 16.78 -16.87 -7.16
CA GLY A 35 16.85 -15.59 -6.43
C GLY A 35 15.49 -15.01 -5.99
N GLU A 36 14.39 -15.61 -6.41
CA GLU A 36 13.05 -15.17 -6.06
C GLU A 36 12.64 -15.61 -4.66
N LYS A 37 12.23 -14.66 -3.83
CA LYS A 37 11.86 -14.91 -2.42
C LYS A 37 10.34 -14.95 -2.18
N ARG A 38 9.53 -14.62 -3.18
CA ARG A 38 8.07 -14.49 -3.07
C ARG A 38 7.38 -15.50 -3.98
N ASP A 39 6.21 -15.95 -3.53
CA ASP A 39 5.32 -16.74 -4.37
C ASP A 39 4.61 -15.84 -5.38
N ASN A 40 4.89 -16.04 -6.66
CA ASN A 40 4.18 -15.35 -7.74
C ASN A 40 2.94 -16.14 -8.16
N TRP A 41 1.82 -15.45 -8.27
CA TRP A 41 0.55 -16.02 -8.71
C TRP A 41 0.03 -15.29 -9.95
N LEU A 42 -0.60 -16.04 -10.84
CA LEU A 42 -1.38 -15.52 -11.96
C LEU A 42 -2.86 -15.65 -11.63
N LEU A 43 -3.61 -14.56 -11.77
CA LEU A 43 -5.06 -14.57 -11.77
C LEU A 43 -5.54 -14.60 -13.24
N ILE A 44 -6.33 -15.60 -13.58
CA ILE A 44 -6.75 -15.87 -14.96
C ILE A 44 -8.27 -15.99 -15.00
N LYS A 45 -8.93 -15.25 -15.89
CA LYS A 45 -10.37 -15.36 -16.12
C LYS A 45 -10.68 -16.66 -16.87
N SER A 46 -11.62 -17.46 -16.38
CA SER A 46 -12.11 -18.63 -17.13
C SER A 46 -12.96 -18.19 -18.32
N ASP A 47 -12.97 -18.98 -19.38
CA ASP A 47 -13.92 -18.81 -20.48
C ASP A 47 -15.32 -19.27 -20.04
N ASP A 48 -16.19 -18.32 -19.74
CA ASP A 48 -17.56 -18.53 -19.27
C ASP A 48 -18.47 -17.35 -19.64
N ALA A 49 -19.74 -17.42 -19.26
CA ALA A 49 -20.74 -16.39 -19.58
C ALA A 49 -20.43 -14.98 -19.04
N ALA A 50 -19.53 -14.83 -18.05
CA ALA A 50 -19.12 -13.56 -17.50
C ALA A 50 -17.80 -13.04 -18.11
N ALA A 51 -17.14 -13.80 -18.99
CA ALA A 51 -15.96 -13.36 -19.72
C ALA A 51 -16.33 -12.28 -20.73
N ARG A 52 -15.55 -11.20 -20.76
CA ARG A 52 -15.76 -10.03 -21.64
C ARG A 52 -14.47 -9.70 -22.38
N PRO A 53 -14.17 -10.36 -23.51
CA PRO A 53 -12.95 -10.13 -24.27
C PRO A 53 -12.89 -8.70 -24.81
N GLY A 54 -11.73 -8.05 -24.66
CA GLY A 54 -11.49 -6.69 -25.18
C GLY A 54 -12.00 -5.55 -24.28
N GLU A 55 -12.67 -5.87 -23.17
CA GLU A 55 -13.04 -4.90 -22.13
C GLU A 55 -11.86 -4.66 -21.17
N ASP A 56 -11.71 -3.42 -20.70
CA ASP A 56 -10.75 -3.08 -19.65
C ASP A 56 -11.49 -2.53 -18.42
N ILE A 57 -11.84 -3.46 -17.53
CA ILE A 57 -12.56 -3.18 -16.30
C ILE A 57 -11.90 -2.11 -15.41
N LEU A 58 -10.58 -1.92 -15.53
CA LEU A 58 -9.86 -0.90 -14.76
C LEU A 58 -10.19 0.50 -15.26
N ASN A 59 -10.41 0.66 -16.56
CA ASN A 59 -10.82 1.92 -17.19
C ASN A 59 -12.34 2.13 -17.14
N ASP A 60 -13.11 1.06 -17.34
CA ASP A 60 -14.56 1.14 -17.44
C ASP A 60 -15.24 1.34 -16.08
N GLU A 61 -14.72 0.67 -15.03
CA GLU A 61 -15.24 0.79 -13.67
C GLU A 61 -14.13 1.16 -12.66
N PRO A 62 -13.53 2.36 -12.71
CA PRO A 62 -12.40 2.73 -11.84
C PRO A 62 -12.83 3.06 -10.41
N LYS A 63 -14.10 3.41 -10.21
CA LYS A 63 -14.60 3.96 -8.93
C LYS A 63 -14.79 2.88 -7.87
N SER A 64 -14.56 3.24 -6.60
CA SER A 64 -14.89 2.41 -5.44
C SER A 64 -16.36 2.01 -5.45
N VAL A 65 -16.64 0.72 -5.28
CA VAL A 65 -18.03 0.21 -5.17
C VAL A 65 -18.75 0.77 -3.95
N LYS A 66 -18.01 1.12 -2.89
CA LYS A 66 -18.59 1.58 -1.62
C LYS A 66 -18.83 3.09 -1.61
N SER A 67 -17.83 3.88 -2.02
CA SER A 67 -17.87 5.35 -1.92
C SER A 67 -18.19 6.04 -3.24
N GLY A 68 -18.05 5.35 -4.38
CA GLY A 68 -18.18 5.93 -5.71
C GLY A 68 -17.01 6.84 -6.12
N LEU A 69 -15.93 6.89 -5.33
CA LEU A 69 -14.76 7.74 -5.58
C LEU A 69 -13.64 6.99 -6.31
N THR A 70 -12.83 7.72 -7.07
CA THR A 70 -11.57 7.20 -7.63
C THR A 70 -10.44 7.20 -6.58
N ILE A 71 -9.29 6.61 -6.91
CA ILE A 71 -8.11 6.59 -6.03
C ILE A 71 -7.59 8.02 -5.81
N GLU A 72 -7.59 8.84 -6.86
CA GLU A 72 -7.15 10.24 -6.82
C GLU A 72 -8.03 11.06 -5.90
N GLU A 73 -9.36 10.91 -6.00
CA GLU A 73 -10.31 11.61 -5.14
C GLU A 73 -10.16 11.22 -3.66
N VAL A 74 -9.86 9.95 -3.38
CA VAL A 74 -9.53 9.50 -2.03
C VAL A 74 -8.22 10.12 -1.55
N GLY A 75 -7.21 10.22 -2.41
CA GLY A 75 -5.93 10.89 -2.12
C GLY A 75 -6.07 12.39 -1.83
N GLU A 76 -7.02 13.05 -2.48
CA GLU A 76 -7.40 14.46 -2.24
C GLU A 76 -8.22 14.65 -0.96
N GLY A 77 -8.55 13.58 -0.23
CA GLY A 77 -9.33 13.64 1.00
C GLY A 77 -10.82 13.89 0.77
N LYS A 78 -11.36 13.59 -0.43
CA LYS A 78 -12.81 13.62 -0.66
C LYS A 78 -13.48 12.48 0.09
N ALA A 79 -14.74 12.71 0.45
CA ALA A 79 -15.58 11.74 1.14
C ALA A 79 -16.75 11.31 0.27
N ALA A 80 -17.31 10.13 0.55
CA ALA A 80 -18.54 9.68 -0.09
C ALA A 80 -19.66 10.70 0.14
N LYS A 81 -20.63 10.76 -0.77
CA LYS A 81 -21.76 11.69 -0.67
C LYS A 81 -22.51 11.48 0.65
N GLY A 82 -22.57 12.53 1.47
CA GLY A 82 -23.22 12.49 2.79
C GLY A 82 -22.31 12.03 3.94
N GLU A 83 -21.06 11.68 3.67
CA GLU A 83 -20.05 11.39 4.69
C GLU A 83 -19.06 12.55 4.86
N LYS A 84 -18.52 12.68 6.07
CA LYS A 84 -17.41 13.60 6.35
C LYS A 84 -16.08 12.88 6.09
N PRO A 85 -15.06 13.55 5.54
CA PRO A 85 -13.77 12.93 5.31
C PRO A 85 -13.15 12.50 6.64
N LYS A 86 -12.78 11.22 6.74
CA LYS A 86 -12.15 10.63 7.92
C LYS A 86 -10.65 10.90 7.87
N VAL A 87 -10.29 12.17 8.04
CA VAL A 87 -8.90 12.60 8.14
C VAL A 87 -8.38 12.20 9.53
N TRP A 88 -7.30 11.43 9.55
CA TRP A 88 -6.59 11.16 10.79
C TRP A 88 -5.89 12.44 11.26
N HIS A 89 -6.36 13.00 12.37
CA HIS A 89 -5.65 14.04 13.10
C HIS A 89 -4.91 13.37 14.27
N SER A 90 -3.58 13.31 14.20
CA SER A 90 -2.78 12.91 15.35
C SER A 90 -2.83 14.02 16.39
N ASN A 91 -3.75 13.91 17.35
CA ASN A 91 -3.78 14.73 18.56
C ASN A 91 -2.87 14.16 19.66
N LYS A 92 -1.95 13.22 19.33
CA LYS A 92 -1.00 12.72 20.31
C LYS A 92 -0.17 13.92 20.77
N PRO A 93 -0.28 14.36 22.04
CA PRO A 93 0.64 15.35 22.56
C PRO A 93 2.03 14.77 22.41
N ALA A 94 3.04 15.58 22.13
CA ALA A 94 4.42 15.15 22.30
C ALA A 94 4.59 14.78 23.79
N THR A 95 4.33 13.52 24.15
CA THR A 95 4.47 13.01 25.52
C THR A 95 5.94 12.73 25.77
N GLY A 96 6.74 13.79 25.73
CA GLY A 96 7.96 13.92 26.48
C GLY A 96 7.74 15.10 27.41
N LYS A 97 7.82 14.89 28.73
CA LYS A 97 7.91 16.01 29.67
C LYS A 97 9.22 16.74 29.36
N ALA A 98 9.19 17.75 28.49
CA ALA A 98 10.26 18.73 28.44
C ALA A 98 10.33 19.34 29.85
N LYS A 99 11.46 19.18 30.55
CA LYS A 99 11.64 19.77 31.87
C LYS A 99 11.40 21.27 31.75
N ALA A 100 10.33 21.77 32.39
CA ALA A 100 10.09 23.19 32.54
C ALA A 100 11.30 23.81 33.23
N GLY A 101 12.08 24.58 32.48
CA GLY A 101 13.38 25.11 32.92
C GLY A 101 14.52 24.95 31.92
N ALA A 102 14.36 24.13 30.88
CA ALA A 102 15.28 24.19 29.74
C ALA A 102 15.09 25.55 29.05
N ARG A 103 16.13 26.41 29.05
CA ARG A 103 16.18 27.60 28.20
C ARG A 103 15.73 27.19 26.81
N LYS A 104 14.77 27.92 26.25
CA LYS A 104 14.45 27.82 24.82
C LYS A 104 15.79 27.95 24.10
N LEU A 105 16.22 26.88 23.43
CA LEU A 105 17.45 26.95 22.66
C LEU A 105 17.26 28.06 21.64
N ASP A 106 18.27 28.91 21.51
CA ASP A 106 18.31 29.84 20.40
C ASP A 106 18.21 29.03 19.11
N PHE A 107 17.56 29.62 18.11
CA PHE A 107 17.50 29.00 16.80
C PHE A 107 18.93 28.80 16.29
N ILE A 108 19.34 27.54 16.17
CA ILE A 108 20.61 27.18 15.55
C ILE A 108 20.34 27.03 14.06
N GLU A 109 20.94 27.89 13.25
CA GLU A 109 20.86 27.75 11.80
C GLU A 109 21.37 26.35 11.40
N PRO A 110 20.63 25.62 10.55
CA PRO A 110 21.06 24.32 10.09
C PRO A 110 22.44 24.45 9.43
N GLN A 111 23.39 23.63 9.86
CA GLN A 111 24.69 23.56 9.21
C GLN A 111 24.46 23.04 7.79
N LEU A 112 24.67 23.92 6.81
CA LEU A 112 24.59 23.57 5.41
C LEU A 112 25.64 22.49 5.13
N ALA A 113 25.17 21.30 4.72
CA ALA A 113 26.05 20.20 4.37
C ALA A 113 26.97 20.63 3.23
N THR A 114 28.22 20.90 3.56
CA THR A 114 29.28 21.11 2.57
C THR A 114 29.95 19.75 2.38
N LEU A 115 30.08 19.30 1.12
CA LEU A 115 30.68 18.01 0.83
C LEU A 115 32.17 18.05 1.21
N GLU A 116 32.53 17.36 2.29
CA GLU A 116 33.91 17.21 2.73
C GLU A 116 34.37 15.78 2.49
N ARG A 117 35.63 15.61 2.09
CA ARG A 117 36.15 14.30 1.66
C ARG A 117 36.54 13.40 2.83
N ASP A 118 36.94 14.01 3.94
CA ASP A 118 37.49 13.33 5.10
C ASP A 118 36.59 13.54 6.33
N ALA A 119 36.53 12.55 7.22
CA ALA A 119 35.75 12.65 8.45
C ALA A 119 36.35 13.71 9.39
N PRO A 120 35.53 14.43 10.18
CA PRO A 120 36.03 15.38 11.17
C PRO A 120 37.00 14.73 12.17
N SER A 121 38.11 15.40 12.47
CA SER A 121 39.06 14.95 13.47
C SER A 121 38.68 15.47 14.87
N GLY A 122 38.61 14.59 15.87
CA GLY A 122 38.39 14.98 17.27
C GLY A 122 37.87 13.84 18.12
N GLN A 123 38.17 13.85 19.43
CA GLN A 123 37.70 12.82 20.35
C GLN A 123 36.19 12.92 20.64
N ASP A 124 35.57 14.04 20.32
CA ASP A 124 34.13 14.29 20.49
C ASP A 124 33.29 13.82 19.30
N TRP A 125 33.92 13.31 18.23
CA TRP A 125 33.22 12.81 17.06
C TRP A 125 32.76 11.37 17.25
N LEU A 126 31.47 11.20 17.53
CA LEU A 126 30.81 9.90 17.68
C LEU A 126 30.21 9.45 16.34
N HIS A 127 30.49 8.20 15.96
CA HIS A 127 29.87 7.52 14.82
C HIS A 127 29.34 6.16 15.27
N GLU A 128 28.26 5.69 14.65
CA GLU A 128 27.64 4.37 14.83
C GLU A 128 27.73 3.55 13.54
#